data_AF-A0A963GEY1-F1
#
_entry.id   AF-A0A963GEY1-F1
#
_cell.length_a   1.000
_cell.length_b   1.000
_cell.length_c   1.000
_cell.angle_alpha   90.00
_cell.angle_beta   90.00
_cell.angle_gamma   90.00
#
_symmetry.space_group_name_H-M   'P 1'
#
loop_
_entity.id
_entity.type
_entity.pdbx_description
1 polymer ?
#
loop_
_entity_poly.entity_id
_entity_poly.type
_entity_poly.pdbx_seq_one_letter_code
_entity_poly.pdbx_strand_id
1 'polypeptide(L)' 'MVQPDIVPNWRISEWLNTPEPIDLEAQRGSVVVACAFQMLCPGCVSRAIPQMKAVHELFAPQGVLV' A
#
# COMPACT_ATOMS: atom_id res chain seq x y z
N MET A 1 -14.80 -19.20 -14.33
CA MET A 1 -13.43 -18.66 -14.41
C MET A 1 -13.52 -17.18 -14.12
N VAL A 2 -13.10 -16.74 -12.94
CA VAL A 2 -12.93 -15.31 -12.66
C VAL A 2 -11.68 -14.89 -13.42
N GLN A 3 -11.83 -14.06 -14.45
CA GLN A 3 -10.70 -13.39 -15.07
C GLN A 3 -10.16 -12.42 -14.01
N PRO A 4 -8.84 -12.39 -13.72
CA PRO A 4 -8.33 -11.44 -12.75
C PRO A 4 -8.57 -10.04 -13.30
N ASP A 5 -9.46 -9.30 -12.64
CA ASP A 5 -9.68 -7.89 -12.97
C ASP A 5 -8.34 -7.16 -12.81
N ILE A 6 -7.95 -6.43 -13.86
CA ILE A 6 -6.76 -5.58 -13.80
C ILE A 6 -7.00 -4.53 -12.72
N VAL A 7 -6.12 -4.48 -11.73
CA VAL A 7 -6.19 -3.45 -10.68
C VAL A 7 -6.05 -2.08 -11.34
N PRO A 8 -7.00 -1.15 -11.13
CA PRO A 8 -6.89 0.19 -11.68
C PRO A 8 -5.69 0.92 -11.08
N ASN A 9 -5.07 1.81 -11.86
CA ASN A 9 -3.96 2.60 -11.34
C ASN A 9 -4.45 3.60 -10.26
N TRP A 10 -3.52 4.06 -9.43
CA TRP A 10 -3.79 4.99 -8.34
C TRP A 10 -4.37 6.32 -8.84
N ARG A 11 -5.40 6.81 -8.16
CA ARG A 11 -5.93 8.17 -8.31
C ARG A 11 -5.70 8.93 -7.03
N ILE A 12 -4.59 9.67 -6.97
CA ILE A 12 -4.07 10.29 -5.75
C ILE A 12 -3.88 11.78 -5.99
N SER A 13 -4.33 12.61 -5.05
CA SER A 13 -4.15 14.06 -5.12
C SER A 13 -2.73 14.48 -4.73
N GLU A 14 -2.13 13.79 -3.77
CA GLU A 14 -0.81 14.09 -3.23
C GLU A 14 -0.17 12.83 -2.64
N TRP A 15 1.12 12.65 -2.89
CA TRP A 15 1.93 11.60 -2.30
C TRP A 15 2.78 12.15 -1.16
N LEU A 16 2.86 11.40 -0.07
CA LEU A 16 3.70 11.71 1.09
C LEU A 16 4.78 10.64 1.23
N ASN A 17 5.90 10.99 1.88
CA ASN A 17 7.03 10.08 2.16
C ASN A 17 7.76 9.51 0.92
N THR A 18 7.54 10.07 -0.27
CA THR A 18 8.23 9.70 -1.51
C THR A 18 8.52 10.95 -2.35
N PRO A 19 9.67 11.03 -3.05
CA PRO A 19 9.97 12.14 -3.95
C PRO A 19 9.17 12.07 -5.26
N GLU A 20 8.67 10.89 -5.64
CA GLU A 20 7.97 10.65 -6.91
C GLU A 20 6.67 9.87 -6.67
N PRO A 21 5.63 10.07 -7.52
CA PRO A 21 4.40 9.28 -7.47
C PRO A 21 4.65 7.77 -7.60
N ILE A 22 3.92 6.96 -6.84
CA ILE A 22 4.00 5.50 -6.96
C ILE A 22 3.16 5.04 -8.14
N ASP A 23 3.79 4.40 -9.13
CA ASP A 23 3.12 3.78 -10.28
C ASP A 23 2.95 2.27 -10.06
N LEU A 24 1.70 1.78 -10.06
CA LEU A 24 1.38 0.36 -9.89
C LEU A 24 1.88 -0.51 -11.05
N GLU A 25 1.95 0.02 -12.26
CA GLU A 25 2.46 -0.74 -13.41
C GLU A 25 3.95 -1.08 -13.23
N ALA A 26 4.73 -0.12 -12.70
CA ALA A 26 6.12 -0.35 -12.35
C ALA A 26 6.33 -1.34 -11.19
N GLN A 27 5.28 -1.63 -10.40
CA GLN A 27 5.34 -2.60 -9.28
C GLN A 27 4.90 -4.01 -9.67
N ARG A 28 4.63 -4.28 -10.96
CA ARG A 28 4.28 -5.64 -11.40
C ARG A 28 5.40 -6.64 -11.08
N GLY A 29 5.00 -7.77 -10.52
CA GLY A 29 5.94 -8.80 -10.04
C GLY A 29 6.28 -8.67 -8.55
N SER A 30 5.96 -7.54 -7.92
CA SER A 30 6.05 -7.34 -6.48
C SER A 30 4.68 -7.54 -5.81
N VAL A 31 4.70 -7.87 -4.52
CA VAL A 31 3.50 -7.83 -3.69
C VAL A 31 3.31 -6.40 -3.20
N VAL A 32 2.13 -5.84 -3.44
CA VAL A 32 1.74 -4.50 -2.96
C VAL A 32 0.63 -4.66 -1.91
N VAL A 33 0.85 -4.13 -0.72
CA VAL A 33 -0.13 -4.09 0.36
C VAL A 33 -0.60 -2.66 0.51
N ALA A 34 -1.89 -2.39 0.30
CA ALA A 34 -2.46 -1.07 0.46
C ALA A 34 -3.41 -1.01 1.67
N CYS A 35 -3.31 0.06 2.45
CA CYS A 35 -4.22 0.32 3.57
C CYS A 35 -4.98 1.63 3.35
N ALA A 36 -6.29 1.54 3.12
CA ALA A 36 -7.17 2.70 3.16
C ALA A 36 -7.47 3.05 4.63
N PHE A 37 -7.16 4.27 5.04
CA PHE A 37 -7.38 4.72 6.40
C PHE A 37 -7.85 6.17 6.46
N GLN A 38 -8.34 6.57 7.63
CA GLN A 38 -8.62 7.96 7.95
C GLN A 38 -7.88 8.32 9.22
N MET A 39 -7.26 9.51 9.24
CA MET A 39 -6.43 9.99 10.35
C MET A 39 -7.15 9.96 11.71
N LEU A 40 -8.47 10.18 11.71
CA LEU A 40 -9.30 10.22 12.92
C LEU A 40 -10.02 8.89 13.22
N CYS A 41 -9.82 7.84 12.43
CA CYS A 41 -10.44 6.55 12.70
C CYS A 41 -9.68 5.84 13.84
N PRO A 42 -10.32 5.55 14.99
CA PRO A 42 -9.64 4.93 16.12
C PRO A 42 -9.08 3.53 15.78
N GLY A 43 -9.80 2.76 14.95
CA GLY A 43 -9.36 1.45 14.50
C GLY A 43 -8.14 1.52 13.56
N CYS A 44 -8.07 2.55 12.72
CA CYS A 44 -6.91 2.75 11.85
C CYS A 44 -5.66 3.07 12.67
N VAL A 45 -5.76 4.02 13.59
CA VAL A 45 -4.62 4.48 14.40
C VAL A 45 -4.16 3.40 15.37
N SER A 46 -5.09 2.73 16.06
CA SER A 46 -4.73 1.74 17.08
C SER A 46 -4.35 0.36 16.53
N ARG A 47 -4.80 0.01 15.31
CA ARG A 47 -4.62 -1.34 14.76
C ARG A 47 -4.05 -1.36 13.35
N ALA A 48 -4.72 -0.73 12.38
CA ALA A 48 -4.35 -0.89 10.97
C ALA A 48 -2.96 -0.31 10.65
N ILE A 49 -2.65 0.89 11.12
CA ILE A 49 -1.35 1.54 10.89
C ILE A 49 -0.22 0.76 11.59
N PRO A 50 -0.32 0.38 12.87
CA PRO A 50 0.66 -0.51 13.50
C PRO A 50 0.88 -1.82 12.74
N GLN A 51 -0.19 -2.43 12.20
CA GLN A 51 -0.08 -3.63 11.37
C GLN A 51 0.73 -3.35 10.09
N MET A 52 0.47 -2.25 9.39
CA MET A 52 1.22 -1.89 8.17
C MET A 52 2.70 -1.63 8.45
N LYS A 53 3.02 -0.99 9.57
CA LYS A 53 4.42 -0.83 10.01
C LYS A 53 5.11 -2.17 10.22
N ALA A 54 4.45 -3.10 10.92
CA ALA A 54 5.00 -4.44 11.15
C ALA A 54 5.19 -5.21 9.83
N VAL A 55 4.24 -5.11 8.88
CA VAL A 55 4.38 -5.71 7.54
C VAL A 55 5.60 -5.13 6.82
N HIS A 56 5.75 -3.80 6.81
CA HIS A 56 6.88 -3.15 6.16
C HIS A 56 8.21 -3.60 6.78
N GLU A 57 8.34 -3.57 8.11
CA GLU A 57 9.54 -3.98 8.83
C GLU A 57 9.94 -5.44 8.55
N LEU A 58 8.95 -6.34 8.44
CA LEU A 58 9.19 -7.77 8.21
C LEU A 58 9.47 -8.11 6.73
N PHE A 59 8.79 -7.44 5.80
CA PHE A 59 8.70 -7.88 4.41
C PHE A 59 9.34 -6.95 3.36
N ALA A 60 9.79 -5.75 3.74
CA ALA A 60 10.48 -4.85 2.83
C ALA A 60 11.75 -5.48 2.20
N PRO A 61 12.61 -6.23 2.93
CA PRO A 61 13.78 -6.89 2.32
C PRO A 61 13.43 -7.94 1.25
N GLN A 62 12.20 -8.44 1.24
CA GLN A 62 11.69 -9.42 0.28
C GLN A 62 10.94 -8.76 -0.88
N GLY A 63 10.98 -7.41 -0.97
CA GLY A 63 10.37 -6.65 -2.05
C GLY A 63 8.86 -6.43 -1.90
N VAL A 64 8.30 -6.60 -0.70
CA VAL A 64 6.91 -6.22 -0.44
C VAL A 64 6.82 -4.71 -0.24
N LEU A 65 5.97 -4.06 -1.04
CA LEU A 65 5.65 -2.65 -0.88
C LEU A 65 4.42 -2.51 0.02
N VAL A 66 4.46 -1.55 0.93
CA VAL A 66 3.38 -1.20 1.86
C VAL A 66 3.09 0.29 1.77
#